data_AF-A0A4S8LGU5-F1
#
_entry.id   AF-A0A4S8LGU5-F1
#
_cell.length_a   1.000
_cell.length_b   1.000
_cell.length_c   1.000
_cell.angle_alpha   90.00
_cell.angle_beta   90.00
_cell.angle_gamma   90.00
#
_symmetry.space_group_name_H-M   'P 1'
#
loop_
_entity.id
_entity.type
_entity.pdbx_description
1 polymer ?
#
loop_
_entity_poly.entity_id
_entity_poly.type
_entity_poly.pdbx_seq_one_letter_code
_entity_poly.pdbx_strand_id
1 'polypeptide(L)'
;VSPLGTESPTQQVSGGSTHDHTSPTPTFALDCCGWPGWMVAAADYLEPQAGTMGEIWSTLLEEWNIFERWHDFENPKNACYTAAGRPPIVGVWFKGGKRFRALTPKEALDGKIKDLDKTWPLWWSTINPDWRERDNTNKIVLGSDGQGDWLALNKLGPCGILLVIMCLVWWKQLLSDQS
;
A
#
# COMPACT_ATOMS: atom_id res chain seq x y z
N VAL A 1 17.05 17.21 73.80
CA VAL A 1 16.32 16.20 74.61
C VAL A 1 14.90 16.72 74.78
N SER A 2 13.89 15.86 74.54
CA SER A 2 12.44 16.12 74.37
C SER A 2 11.98 16.30 72.89
N PRO A 3 10.72 15.94 72.53
CA PRO A 3 10.36 14.62 71.96
C PRO A 3 9.29 14.72 70.83
N LEU A 4 8.49 13.65 70.65
CA LEU A 4 7.24 13.48 69.88
C LEU A 4 7.37 12.92 68.45
N GLY A 5 7.24 11.60 68.35
CA GLY A 5 6.80 10.88 67.15
C GLY A 5 5.50 10.15 67.48
N THR A 6 4.43 10.55 66.79
CA THR A 6 3.03 10.13 66.98
C THR A 6 2.74 8.81 66.26
N GLU A 7 1.95 7.95 66.90
CA GLU A 7 1.36 6.72 66.35
C GLU A 7 0.29 7.00 65.28
N SER A 8 0.14 6.13 64.27
CA SER A 8 -1.17 5.58 63.90
C SER A 8 -1.09 4.44 62.87
N PRO A 9 -2.09 3.52 62.85
CA PRO A 9 -2.07 2.26 62.13
C PRO A 9 -2.96 2.21 60.87
N THR A 10 -2.70 1.18 60.08
CA THR A 10 -3.39 0.67 58.89
C THR A 10 -4.93 0.65 58.94
N GLN A 11 -5.59 1.08 57.85
CA GLN A 11 -6.84 0.45 57.39
C GLN A 11 -7.10 0.60 55.88
N GLN A 12 -7.53 -0.50 55.28
CA GLN A 12 -7.88 -0.75 53.87
C GLN A 12 -8.89 0.23 53.28
N VAL A 13 -8.70 0.57 51.99
CA VAL A 13 -9.81 0.78 51.05
C VAL A 13 -9.56 -0.04 49.80
N SER A 14 -10.51 -0.96 49.56
CA SER A 14 -10.66 -1.75 48.36
C SER A 14 -11.11 -0.85 47.20
N GLY A 15 -10.44 -0.95 46.06
CA GLY A 15 -10.81 -0.25 44.84
C GLY A 15 -10.38 -1.09 43.64
N GLY A 16 -11.26 -1.99 43.20
CA GLY A 16 -11.10 -2.67 41.92
C GLY A 16 -11.10 -1.64 40.81
N SER A 17 -10.09 -1.71 39.93
CA SER A 17 -10.12 -1.02 38.66
C SER A 17 -9.56 -1.95 37.59
N THR A 18 -10.46 -2.78 37.06
CA THR A 18 -10.36 -3.28 35.70
C THR A 18 -10.48 -2.08 34.77
N HIS A 19 -9.35 -1.50 34.38
CA HIS A 19 -9.27 -0.78 33.13
C HIS A 19 -8.41 -1.59 32.18
N ASP A 20 -9.10 -2.25 31.25
CA ASP A 20 -8.55 -2.70 29.98
C ASP A 20 -7.67 -1.58 29.42
N HIS A 21 -6.35 -1.78 29.49
CA HIS A 21 -5.44 -1.11 28.60
C HIS A 21 -5.54 -1.81 27.25
N THR A 22 -6.60 -1.52 26.50
CA THR A 22 -6.51 -1.57 25.04
C THR A 22 -5.56 -0.45 24.64
N SER A 23 -4.26 -0.75 24.65
CA SER A 23 -3.28 0.08 23.97
C SER A 23 -3.78 0.28 22.54
N PRO A 24 -3.93 1.52 22.05
CA PRO A 24 -4.26 1.72 20.64
C PRO A 24 -3.18 1.01 19.84
N THR A 25 -3.57 0.00 19.07
CA THR A 25 -2.70 -0.62 18.07
C THR A 25 -2.09 0.53 17.28
N PRO A 26 -0.76 0.63 17.18
CA PRO A 26 -0.13 1.71 16.43
C PRO A 26 -0.72 1.70 15.03
N THR A 27 -1.48 2.74 14.73
CA THR A 27 -2.08 2.93 13.41
C THR A 27 -0.95 3.35 12.52
N PHE A 28 -0.63 2.52 11.54
CA PHE A 28 0.34 2.84 10.50
C PHE A 28 -0.02 4.19 9.86
N ALA A 29 0.96 5.10 9.77
CA ALA A 29 0.80 6.39 9.14
C ALA A 29 2.13 6.82 8.52
N LEU A 30 2.09 7.33 7.29
CA LEU A 30 3.26 7.78 6.55
C LEU A 30 3.69 9.20 6.99
N ASP A 31 4.98 9.50 6.86
CA ASP A 31 5.47 10.89 6.97
C ASP A 31 5.10 11.68 5.70
N CYS A 32 4.04 12.48 5.81
CA CYS A 32 3.50 13.28 4.71
C CYS A 32 4.22 14.62 4.48
N CYS A 33 5.33 14.90 5.18
CA CYS A 33 6.03 16.17 5.06
C CYS A 33 6.49 16.44 3.61
N GLY A 34 6.14 17.62 3.08
CA GLY A 34 6.53 18.06 1.74
C GLY A 34 5.81 17.39 0.58
N TRP A 35 4.83 16.53 0.85
CA TRP A 35 4.14 15.79 -0.21
C TRP A 35 3.32 16.67 -1.14
N PRO A 36 3.33 16.36 -2.46
CA PRO A 36 2.36 16.95 -3.38
C PRO A 36 0.97 16.37 -3.13
N GLY A 37 -0.08 17.12 -3.52
CA GLY A 37 -1.46 16.75 -3.24
C GLY A 37 -1.91 15.39 -3.80
N TRP A 38 -1.28 14.89 -4.88
CA TRP A 38 -1.59 13.57 -5.41
C TRP A 38 -1.09 12.42 -4.51
N MET A 39 0.01 12.63 -3.79
CA MET A 39 0.58 11.63 -2.89
C MET A 39 -0.21 11.58 -1.58
N VAL A 40 -0.64 12.74 -1.08
CA VAL A 40 -1.60 12.84 0.03
C VAL A 40 -2.88 12.08 -0.30
N ALA A 41 -3.49 12.39 -1.46
CA ALA A 41 -4.73 11.72 -1.88
C ALA A 41 -4.54 10.20 -2.08
N ALA A 42 -3.36 9.76 -2.50
CA ALA A 42 -3.04 8.35 -2.61
C ALA A 42 -2.93 7.67 -1.23
N ALA A 43 -2.21 8.27 -0.28
CA ALA A 43 -2.08 7.74 1.07
C ALA A 43 -3.42 7.68 1.81
N ASP A 44 -4.25 8.72 1.71
CA ASP A 44 -5.62 8.75 2.27
C ASP A 44 -6.45 7.54 1.81
N TYR A 45 -6.18 7.03 0.60
CA TYR A 45 -6.83 5.84 0.07
C TYR A 45 -6.13 4.52 0.46
N LEU A 46 -4.79 4.50 0.52
CA LEU A 46 -3.97 3.30 0.69
C LEU A 46 -3.72 2.91 2.15
N GLU A 47 -3.54 3.86 3.06
CA GLU A 47 -3.29 3.58 4.49
C GLU A 47 -4.44 2.79 5.14
N PRO A 48 -5.73 3.12 4.90
CA PRO A 48 -6.84 2.33 5.45
C PRO A 48 -6.86 0.87 4.99
N GLN A 49 -6.17 0.53 3.90
CA GLN A 49 -6.12 -0.84 3.38
C GLN A 49 -5.18 -1.75 4.19
N ALA A 50 -4.32 -1.20 5.06
CA ALA A 50 -3.32 -1.97 5.81
C ALA A 50 -3.89 -3.17 6.57
N GLY A 51 -5.07 -2.99 7.19
CA GLY A 51 -5.75 -4.08 7.91
C GLY A 51 -6.16 -5.27 7.03
N THR A 52 -6.33 -5.04 5.72
CA THR A 52 -6.71 -6.09 4.76
C THR A 52 -5.53 -6.68 4.00
N MET A 53 -4.48 -5.87 3.78
CA MET A 53 -3.31 -6.23 2.95
C MET A 53 -2.22 -6.97 3.74
N GLY A 54 -2.23 -6.87 5.08
CA GLY A 54 -1.29 -7.57 5.97
C GLY A 54 -0.01 -6.78 6.25
N GLU A 55 0.89 -7.38 7.04
CA GLU A 55 2.03 -6.67 7.65
C GLU A 55 3.03 -6.09 6.62
N ILE A 56 3.26 -6.78 5.50
CA ILE A 56 4.17 -6.33 4.43
C ILE A 56 3.67 -5.06 3.73
N TRP A 57 2.37 -4.75 3.85
CA TRP A 57 1.77 -3.58 3.22
C TRP A 57 2.35 -2.26 3.72
N SER A 58 2.52 -2.13 5.04
CA SER A 58 3.10 -0.94 5.65
C SER A 58 4.52 -0.69 5.13
N THR A 59 5.34 -1.73 5.08
CA THR A 59 6.69 -1.66 4.49
C THR A 59 6.65 -1.26 3.02
N LEU A 60 5.74 -1.82 2.22
CA LEU A 60 5.59 -1.44 0.81
C LEU A 60 5.27 0.06 0.65
N LEU A 61 4.39 0.60 1.49
CA LEU A 61 4.01 2.00 1.44
C LEU A 61 5.13 2.93 1.93
N GLU A 62 5.88 2.52 2.96
CA GLU A 62 7.08 3.24 3.44
C GLU A 62 8.15 3.31 2.35
N GLU A 63 8.46 2.18 1.71
CA GLU A 63 9.45 2.10 0.63
C GLU A 63 9.01 2.92 -0.59
N TRP A 64 7.72 2.88 -0.93
CA TRP A 64 7.17 3.76 -1.97
C TRP A 64 7.33 5.24 -1.60
N ASN A 65 7.07 5.63 -0.35
CA ASN A 65 7.25 7.01 0.10
C ASN A 65 8.71 7.46 -0.01
N ILE A 66 9.64 6.63 0.46
CA ILE A 66 11.09 6.89 0.36
C ILE A 66 11.50 7.02 -1.10
N PHE A 67 11.03 6.12 -1.97
CA PHE A 67 11.33 6.12 -3.39
C PHE A 67 10.89 7.41 -4.09
N GLU A 68 9.65 7.87 -3.86
CA GLU A 68 9.16 9.12 -4.47
C GLU A 68 9.88 10.35 -3.88
N ARG A 69 10.15 10.35 -2.57
CA ARG A 69 10.88 11.44 -1.91
C ARG A 69 12.32 11.57 -2.43
N TRP A 70 12.99 10.45 -2.71
CA TRP A 70 14.34 10.46 -3.28
C TRP A 70 14.41 11.08 -4.67
N HIS A 71 13.28 11.15 -5.37
CA HIS A 71 13.13 11.80 -6.67
C HIS A 71 12.36 13.13 -6.57
N ASP A 72 12.36 13.78 -5.40
CA ASP A 72 11.70 15.07 -5.16
C ASP A 72 10.22 15.12 -5.62
N PHE A 73 9.54 13.97 -5.57
CA PHE A 73 8.16 13.78 -6.02
C PHE A 73 7.91 14.19 -7.49
N GLU A 74 8.92 14.05 -8.34
CA GLU A 74 8.80 14.30 -9.77
C GLU A 74 7.63 13.50 -10.39
N ASN A 75 6.90 14.15 -11.29
CA ASN A 75 5.80 13.52 -12.04
C ASN A 75 5.99 13.73 -13.55
N PRO A 76 6.94 13.01 -14.17
CA PRO A 76 7.21 13.16 -15.59
C PRO A 76 6.04 12.64 -16.42
N LYS A 77 5.74 13.33 -17.52
CA LYS A 77 4.64 12.95 -18.44
C LYS A 77 4.77 11.54 -19.02
N ASN A 78 6.00 11.02 -19.12
CA ASN A 78 6.32 9.71 -19.73
C ASN A 78 6.65 8.63 -18.69
N ALA A 79 6.26 8.83 -17.43
CA ALA A 79 6.55 7.89 -16.34
C ALA A 79 5.61 6.67 -16.29
N CYS A 80 4.63 6.55 -17.18
CA CYS A 80 3.73 5.38 -17.14
C CYS A 80 4.42 4.13 -17.73
N TYR A 81 4.21 2.97 -17.10
CA TYR A 81 4.60 1.69 -17.68
C TYR A 81 3.87 1.40 -19.01
N THR A 82 4.40 0.43 -19.76
CA THR A 82 3.81 -0.02 -21.03
C THR A 82 2.35 -0.44 -20.90
N ALA A 83 1.60 -0.23 -21.98
CA ALA A 83 0.22 -0.65 -22.13
C ALA A 83 0.06 -2.15 -22.39
N ALA A 84 1.12 -2.82 -22.84
CA ALA A 84 1.07 -4.21 -23.23
C ALA A 84 0.67 -5.08 -22.03
N GLY A 85 -0.41 -5.86 -22.17
CA GLY A 85 -0.94 -6.73 -21.12
C GLY A 85 -1.62 -6.02 -19.95
N ARG A 86 -1.65 -4.67 -19.92
CA ARG A 86 -2.16 -3.88 -18.80
C ARG A 86 -3.63 -4.19 -18.47
N PRO A 87 -4.01 -4.35 -17.19
CA PRO A 87 -5.39 -4.59 -16.82
C PRO A 87 -6.34 -3.48 -17.30
N PRO A 88 -7.52 -3.81 -17.85
CA PRO A 88 -8.46 -2.82 -18.38
C PRO A 88 -8.91 -1.79 -17.33
N ILE A 89 -8.97 -2.18 -16.05
CA ILE A 89 -9.33 -1.30 -14.94
C ILE A 89 -8.41 -0.09 -14.82
N VAL A 90 -7.14 -0.21 -15.20
CA VAL A 90 -6.21 0.92 -15.23
C VAL A 90 -6.64 1.95 -16.28
N GLY A 91 -7.15 1.50 -17.43
CA GLY A 91 -7.67 2.38 -18.46
C GLY A 91 -8.92 3.14 -18.00
N VAL A 92 -9.79 2.49 -17.22
CA VAL A 92 -10.94 3.15 -16.57
C VAL A 92 -10.46 4.19 -15.57
N TRP A 93 -9.49 3.84 -14.72
CA TRP A 93 -8.91 4.76 -13.74
C TRP A 93 -8.27 5.99 -14.39
N PHE A 94 -7.53 5.82 -15.49
CA PHE A 94 -6.96 6.91 -16.27
C PHE A 94 -8.03 7.84 -16.83
N LYS A 95 -9.09 7.29 -17.43
CA LYS A 95 -10.24 8.07 -17.93
C LYS A 95 -10.98 8.79 -16.82
N GLY A 96 -11.00 8.23 -15.61
CA GLY A 96 -11.56 8.84 -14.41
C GLY A 96 -10.69 9.93 -13.78
N GLY A 97 -9.57 10.32 -14.41
CA GLY A 97 -8.68 11.36 -13.90
C GLY A 97 -7.75 10.89 -12.78
N LYS A 98 -7.48 9.58 -12.71
CA LYS A 98 -6.57 8.97 -11.72
C LYS A 98 -6.97 9.25 -10.26
N ARG A 99 -8.27 9.22 -9.98
CA ARG A 99 -8.79 9.45 -8.62
C ARG A 99 -8.46 8.28 -7.70
N PHE A 100 -7.86 8.56 -6.55
CA PHE A 100 -7.55 7.56 -5.52
C PHE A 100 -8.78 7.36 -4.63
N ARG A 101 -9.63 6.40 -5.01
CA ARG A 101 -10.87 6.07 -4.29
C ARG A 101 -11.31 4.65 -4.62
N ALA A 102 -12.27 4.15 -3.84
CA ALA A 102 -13.00 2.94 -4.19
C ALA A 102 -13.64 3.08 -5.58
N LEU A 103 -13.59 1.99 -6.34
CA LEU A 103 -14.23 1.90 -7.65
C LEU A 103 -15.74 1.83 -7.47
N THR A 104 -16.48 2.51 -8.34
CA THR A 104 -17.92 2.31 -8.44
C THR A 104 -18.21 0.93 -9.06
N PRO A 105 -19.40 0.34 -8.83
CA PRO A 105 -19.77 -0.93 -9.45
C PRO A 105 -19.65 -0.91 -10.98
N LYS A 106 -19.97 0.24 -11.60
CA LYS A 106 -19.80 0.44 -13.04
C LYS A 106 -18.34 0.42 -13.46
N GLU A 107 -17.46 1.14 -12.75
CA GLU A 107 -16.02 1.15 -13.07
C GLU A 107 -15.39 -0.23 -12.90
N ALA A 108 -15.77 -0.97 -11.85
CA ALA A 108 -15.36 -2.34 -11.62
C ALA A 108 -15.77 -3.26 -12.79
N LEU A 109 -17.02 -3.13 -13.26
CA LEU A 109 -17.54 -3.89 -14.40
C LEU A 109 -16.83 -3.51 -15.72
N ASP A 110 -16.77 -2.21 -16.05
CA ASP A 110 -16.15 -1.67 -17.26
C ASP A 110 -14.65 -2.01 -17.32
N GLY A 111 -13.99 -1.96 -16.17
CA GLY A 111 -12.58 -2.29 -16.00
C GLY A 111 -12.28 -3.77 -15.93
N LYS A 112 -13.32 -4.63 -15.99
CA LYS A 112 -13.21 -6.08 -15.88
C LYS A 112 -12.39 -6.50 -14.65
N ILE A 113 -12.68 -5.91 -13.49
CA ILE A 113 -11.92 -6.17 -12.26
C ILE A 113 -11.88 -7.66 -11.92
N LYS A 114 -12.92 -8.41 -12.27
CA LYS A 114 -12.98 -9.88 -12.09
C LYS A 114 -11.93 -10.68 -12.85
N ASP A 115 -11.28 -10.08 -13.86
CA ASP A 115 -10.22 -10.69 -14.66
C ASP A 115 -8.83 -10.19 -14.23
N LEU A 116 -8.74 -9.47 -13.10
CA LEU A 116 -7.49 -8.89 -12.62
C LEU A 116 -6.48 -9.96 -12.18
N ASP A 117 -6.98 -11.10 -11.68
CA ASP A 117 -6.19 -12.30 -11.35
C ASP A 117 -5.42 -12.87 -12.54
N LYS A 118 -5.94 -12.69 -13.75
CA LYS A 118 -5.33 -13.15 -15.01
C LYS A 118 -4.49 -12.07 -15.67
N THR A 119 -5.00 -10.84 -15.70
CA THR A 119 -4.37 -9.74 -16.43
C THR A 119 -3.22 -9.10 -15.67
N TRP A 120 -3.28 -9.04 -14.34
CA TRP A 120 -2.21 -8.44 -13.54
C TRP A 120 -0.89 -9.21 -13.62
N PRO A 121 -0.83 -10.55 -13.45
CA PRO A 121 0.45 -11.27 -13.55
C PRO A 121 1.10 -11.16 -14.92
N LEU A 122 0.30 -11.11 -15.99
CA LEU A 122 0.78 -10.89 -17.35
C LEU A 122 1.41 -9.49 -17.49
N TRP A 123 0.72 -8.46 -17.02
CA TRP A 123 1.23 -7.09 -17.06
C TRP A 123 2.47 -6.91 -16.20
N TRP A 124 2.45 -7.41 -14.95
CA TRP A 124 3.60 -7.38 -14.05
C TRP A 124 4.82 -8.01 -14.71
N SER A 125 4.64 -9.16 -15.36
CA SER A 125 5.73 -9.82 -16.09
C SER A 125 6.21 -9.00 -17.30
N THR A 126 5.33 -8.25 -17.95
CA THR A 126 5.68 -7.40 -19.10
C THR A 126 6.49 -6.16 -18.70
N ILE A 127 6.23 -5.58 -17.53
CA ILE A 127 6.92 -4.36 -17.08
C ILE A 127 8.24 -4.63 -16.35
N ASN A 128 8.43 -5.87 -15.90
CA ASN A 128 9.64 -6.26 -15.19
C ASN A 128 10.84 -6.40 -16.14
N PRO A 129 12.07 -6.15 -15.65
CA PRO A 129 13.28 -6.32 -16.43
C PRO A 129 13.43 -7.73 -17.04
N ASP A 130 14.11 -7.82 -18.18
CA ASP A 130 14.33 -9.08 -18.91
C ASP A 130 15.22 -10.07 -18.15
N TRP A 131 16.11 -9.57 -17.29
CA TRP A 131 17.02 -10.42 -16.50
C TRP A 131 16.30 -11.22 -15.41
N ARG A 132 15.07 -10.87 -15.06
CA ARG A 132 14.30 -11.62 -14.05
C ARG A 132 13.94 -13.00 -14.57
N GLU A 133 14.04 -13.99 -13.69
CA GLU A 133 13.66 -15.37 -14.00
C GLU A 133 12.17 -15.47 -14.36
N ARG A 134 11.88 -16.28 -15.39
CA ARG A 134 10.53 -16.50 -15.90
C ARG A 134 10.23 -17.98 -16.03
N ASP A 135 8.98 -18.35 -15.77
CA ASP A 135 8.49 -19.71 -15.99
C ASP A 135 8.25 -20.00 -17.49
N ASN A 136 7.83 -21.23 -17.79
CA ASN A 136 7.51 -21.64 -19.17
C ASN A 136 6.30 -20.92 -19.79
N THR A 137 5.55 -20.14 -19.00
CA THR A 137 4.46 -19.26 -19.45
C THR A 137 4.87 -17.79 -19.50
N ASN A 138 6.18 -17.51 -19.41
CA ASN A 138 6.78 -16.17 -19.42
C ASN A 138 6.41 -15.29 -18.21
N LYS A 139 5.94 -15.88 -17.11
CA LYS A 139 5.61 -15.17 -15.87
C LYS A 139 6.81 -15.09 -14.94
N ILE A 140 6.93 -13.98 -14.23
CA ILE A 140 8.02 -13.77 -13.26
C ILE A 140 7.95 -14.81 -12.13
N VAL A 141 9.08 -15.48 -11.88
CA VAL A 141 9.27 -16.36 -10.73
C VAL A 141 9.59 -15.51 -9.50
N LEU A 142 8.78 -15.64 -8.45
CA LEU A 142 8.98 -14.94 -7.18
C LEU A 142 10.12 -15.58 -6.38
N GLY A 143 10.93 -14.75 -5.71
CA GLY A 143 12.04 -15.23 -4.87
C GLY A 143 13.31 -15.65 -5.63
N SER A 144 13.37 -15.39 -6.94
CA SER A 144 14.60 -15.56 -7.72
C SER A 144 15.68 -14.56 -7.30
N ASP A 145 16.92 -15.01 -7.26
CA ASP A 145 18.12 -14.27 -6.82
C ASP A 145 18.85 -13.56 -7.99
N GLY A 146 18.13 -13.36 -9.10
CA GLY A 146 18.64 -12.69 -10.29
C GLY A 146 19.27 -11.34 -9.96
N GLN A 147 20.37 -11.03 -10.65
CA GLN A 147 21.08 -9.76 -10.54
C GLN A 147 20.95 -9.01 -11.87
N GLY A 148 20.56 -7.75 -11.79
CA GLY A 148 20.46 -6.89 -12.95
C GLY A 148 19.91 -5.53 -12.61
N ASP A 149 19.72 -4.72 -13.64
CA ASP A 149 19.30 -3.34 -13.50
C ASP A 149 17.77 -3.20 -13.33
N TRP A 150 17.36 -2.48 -12.29
CA TRP A 150 15.95 -2.19 -11.98
C TRP A 150 15.45 -0.90 -12.63
N LEU A 151 16.23 -0.20 -13.45
CA LEU A 151 15.83 1.05 -14.11
C LEU A 151 14.50 0.95 -14.88
N ALA A 152 14.12 -0.23 -15.40
CA ALA A 152 12.82 -0.41 -16.06
C ALA A 152 11.63 -0.14 -15.12
N LEU A 153 11.80 -0.41 -13.82
CA LEU A 153 10.81 -0.14 -12.78
C LEU A 153 10.93 1.27 -12.20
N ASN A 154 12.01 2.00 -12.47
CA ASN A 154 12.21 3.38 -12.00
C ASN A 154 11.27 4.34 -12.75
N LYS A 155 10.02 4.37 -12.30
CA LYS A 155 8.93 5.17 -12.82
C LYS A 155 8.28 5.91 -11.66
N LEU A 156 8.23 7.22 -11.78
CA LEU A 156 7.83 8.15 -10.73
C LEU A 156 6.37 8.56 -10.84
N GLY A 157 5.83 9.09 -9.75
CA GLY A 157 4.52 9.70 -9.70
C GLY A 157 3.35 8.72 -9.88
N PRO A 158 2.12 9.23 -10.11
CA PRO A 158 0.90 8.43 -10.09
C PRO A 158 0.81 7.28 -11.09
N CYS A 159 1.65 7.32 -12.12
CA CYS A 159 1.66 6.37 -13.22
C CYS A 159 2.74 5.27 -13.07
N GLY A 160 3.66 5.46 -12.13
CA GLY A 160 4.76 4.56 -11.84
C GLY A 160 4.36 3.45 -10.87
N ILE A 161 5.20 3.18 -9.87
CA ILE A 161 5.00 2.07 -8.94
C ILE A 161 3.66 2.16 -8.19
N LEU A 162 3.16 3.37 -7.93
CA LEU A 162 1.84 3.59 -7.34
C LEU A 162 0.73 2.87 -8.10
N LEU A 163 0.78 2.83 -9.44
CA LEU A 163 -0.21 2.13 -10.24
C LEU A 163 -0.20 0.61 -9.98
N VAL A 164 0.98 0.03 -9.72
CA VAL A 164 1.12 -1.39 -9.37
C VAL A 164 0.49 -1.65 -8.02
N ILE A 165 0.76 -0.79 -7.03
CA ILE A 165 0.19 -0.83 -5.68
C ILE A 165 -1.35 -0.74 -5.73
N MET A 166 -1.89 0.20 -6.52
CA MET A 166 -3.34 0.35 -6.72
C MET A 166 -3.98 -0.93 -7.30
N CYS A 167 -3.33 -1.58 -8.26
CA CYS A 167 -3.84 -2.83 -8.82
C CYS A 167 -3.91 -3.94 -7.76
N LEU A 168 -2.95 -4.01 -6.83
CA LEU A 168 -2.96 -5.00 -5.76
C LEU A 168 -4.15 -4.78 -4.81
N VAL A 169 -4.47 -3.53 -4.47
CA VAL A 169 -5.65 -3.18 -3.66
C VAL A 169 -6.93 -3.64 -4.34
N TRP A 170 -7.11 -3.29 -5.62
CA TRP A 170 -8.30 -3.69 -6.38
C TRP A 170 -8.43 -5.20 -6.50
N TRP A 171 -7.31 -5.90 -6.65
CA TRP A 171 -7.32 -7.36 -6.68
C TRP A 171 -7.71 -7.94 -5.32
N LYS A 172 -7.17 -7.42 -4.21
CA LYS A 172 -7.55 -7.87 -2.88
C LYS A 172 -9.03 -7.64 -2.59
N GLN A 173 -9.57 -6.47 -2.94
CA GLN A 173 -10.98 -6.12 -2.75
C GLN A 173 -11.90 -7.11 -3.49
N LEU A 174 -11.54 -7.51 -4.72
CA LEU A 174 -12.26 -8.56 -5.44
C LEU A 174 -12.31 -9.88 -4.66
N LEU A 175 -11.18 -10.31 -4.07
CA LEU A 175 -11.12 -11.57 -3.33
C LEU A 175 -12.00 -11.54 -2.06
N SER A 176 -12.11 -10.38 -1.42
CA SER A 176 -12.99 -10.18 -0.25
C SER A 176 -14.48 -10.13 -0.60
N ASP A 177 -14.85 -9.69 -1.80
CA ASP A 177 -16.25 -9.68 -2.26
C ASP A 177 -16.76 -11.08 -2.67
N GLN A 178 -15.87 -12.07 -2.83
CA GLN A 178 -16.19 -13.44 -3.25
C GLN A 178 -16.22 -14.46 -2.10
N SER A 179 -15.84 -14.03 -0.88
CA SER A 179 -15.81 -14.84 0.35
C SER A 179 -17.03 -14.58 1.23
#